data_AF-A0AA39CA55-F1
#
_entry.id   AF-A0AA39CA55-F1
#
_cell.length_a   1.000
_cell.length_b   1.000
_cell.length_c   1.000
_cell.angle_alpha   90.00
_cell.angle_beta   90.00
_cell.angle_gamma   90.00
#
_symmetry.space_group_name_H-M   'P 1'
#
loop_
_entity.id
_entity.type
_entity.pdbx_description
1 polymer ?
#
loop_
_entity_poly.entity_id
_entity_poly.type
_entity_poly.pdbx_seq_one_letter_code
_entity_poly.pdbx_strand_id
1 'polypeptide(L)'
;MANYFCLRNLILSCFVLLCISGLIICAVTSYFIDQIYNYDNHNYQLENIQGPLAILLTMGLLTCAFAIYFWIYMDYKYNGLQFIMFTLVLVFVTFIETSVGIWILVMRERMDAILSTSLEESLTIAKIHNNLTNFNVTQLKFDCCGYDESILNLESPSSSQCCDFIKQDEETRNICDDFYGRDCRHLLINRNCSILHRTFLLTLSSVIFQVFVITSIILYAKFLRKQQLRQQNSFVICKPSAPHD
;
A
#
# COMPACT_ATOMS: atom_id res chain seq x y z
N MET A 1 -10.95 22.15 33.56
CA MET A 1 -11.80 21.11 32.91
C MET A 1 -11.83 21.24 31.39
N ALA A 2 -11.92 22.46 30.80
CA ALA A 2 -11.96 22.66 29.35
C ALA A 2 -10.84 21.97 28.54
N ASN A 3 -9.58 22.02 29.01
CA ASN A 3 -8.45 21.42 28.29
C ASN A 3 -8.52 19.88 28.18
N TYR A 4 -9.21 19.21 29.12
CA TYR A 4 -9.34 17.75 29.10
C TYR A 4 -10.34 17.28 28.04
N PHE A 5 -11.48 17.97 27.92
CA PHE A 5 -12.49 17.67 26.90
C PHE A 5 -11.94 17.87 25.48
N CYS A 6 -11.18 18.94 25.26
CA CYS A 6 -10.55 19.19 23.95
C CYS A 6 -9.57 18.08 23.58
N LEU A 7 -8.70 17.68 24.51
CA LEU A 7 -7.68 16.66 24.27
C LEU A 7 -8.28 15.25 24.08
N ARG A 8 -9.34 14.91 24.83
CA ARG A 8 -10.09 13.68 24.63
C ARG A 8 -10.76 13.63 23.25
N ASN A 9 -11.39 14.73 22.83
CA ASN A 9 -12.04 14.82 21.52
C ASN A 9 -11.01 14.76 20.38
N LEU A 10 -9.84 15.36 20.56
CA LEU A 10 -8.73 15.26 19.60
C LEU A 10 -8.29 13.81 19.40
N ILE A 11 -8.14 13.05 20.49
CA ILE A 11 -7.73 11.63 20.40
C ILE A 11 -8.80 10.75 19.77
N LEU A 12 -10.07 10.97 20.15
CA LEU A 12 -11.20 10.31 19.47
C LEU A 12 -11.16 10.62 17.97
N SER A 13 -10.99 11.89 17.60
CA SER A 13 -10.83 12.32 16.20
C SER A 13 -9.69 11.58 15.50
N CYS A 14 -8.52 11.45 16.15
CA CYS A 14 -7.38 10.72 15.62
C CYS A 14 -7.69 9.23 15.36
N PHE A 15 -8.46 8.55 16.22
CA PHE A 15 -8.85 7.15 15.97
C PHE A 15 -9.78 7.02 14.76
N VAL A 16 -10.71 7.97 14.58
CA VAL A 16 -11.59 8.00 13.40
C VAL A 16 -10.75 8.12 12.13
N LEU A 17 -9.84 9.09 12.13
CA LEU A 17 -8.97 9.37 11.01
C LEU A 17 -8.02 8.21 10.72
N LEU A 18 -7.54 7.49 11.75
CA LEU A 18 -6.76 6.27 11.58
C LEU A 18 -7.57 5.18 10.87
N CYS A 19 -8.81 4.92 11.26
CA CYS A 19 -9.60 3.91 10.56
C CYS A 19 -9.90 4.31 9.11
N ILE A 20 -10.24 5.59 8.87
CA ILE A 20 -10.46 6.11 7.52
C ILE A 20 -9.20 5.93 6.67
N SER A 21 -8.02 6.26 7.22
CA SER A 21 -6.75 6.05 6.51
C SER A 21 -6.49 4.58 6.20
N GLY A 22 -6.77 3.67 7.14
CA GLY A 22 -6.66 2.23 6.92
C GLY A 22 -7.61 1.74 5.81
N LEU A 23 -8.85 2.22 5.79
CA LEU A 23 -9.82 1.90 4.73
C LEU A 23 -9.37 2.40 3.36
N ILE A 24 -8.80 3.60 3.28
CA ILE A 24 -8.25 4.14 2.03
C ILE A 24 -7.09 3.25 1.55
N ILE A 25 -6.18 2.87 2.44
CA ILE A 25 -5.07 1.96 2.11
C ILE A 25 -5.62 0.62 1.60
N CYS A 26 -6.60 0.03 2.28
CA CYS A 26 -7.24 -1.20 1.83
C CYS A 26 -7.88 -1.05 0.45
N ALA A 27 -8.68 -0.01 0.22
CA ALA A 27 -9.35 0.21 -1.06
C ALA A 27 -8.34 0.37 -2.20
N VAL A 28 -7.29 1.16 -2.00
CA VAL A 28 -6.26 1.40 -3.03
C VAL A 28 -5.43 0.14 -3.28
N THR A 29 -5.02 -0.58 -2.23
CA THR A 29 -4.25 -1.82 -2.38
C THR A 29 -5.08 -2.93 -3.03
N SER A 30 -6.35 -3.09 -2.64
CA SER A 30 -7.26 -4.03 -3.29
C SER A 30 -7.48 -3.69 -4.76
N TYR A 31 -7.63 -2.40 -5.11
CA TYR A 31 -7.73 -1.97 -6.50
C TYR A 31 -6.48 -2.35 -7.31
N PHE A 32 -5.28 -2.17 -6.73
CA PHE A 32 -4.04 -2.56 -7.40
C PHE A 32 -3.87 -4.08 -7.49
N ILE A 33 -4.27 -4.83 -6.47
CA ILE A 33 -4.26 -6.30 -6.51
C ILE A 33 -5.22 -6.81 -7.58
N ASP A 34 -6.43 -6.25 -7.69
CA ASP A 34 -7.39 -6.60 -8.74
C ASP A 34 -6.86 -6.23 -10.13
N GLN A 35 -6.20 -5.07 -10.26
CA GLN A 35 -5.53 -4.67 -11.49
C GLN A 35 -4.32 -5.56 -11.81
N ILE A 36 -3.67 -6.19 -10.84
CA ILE A 36 -2.62 -7.19 -11.15
C ILE A 36 -3.31 -8.50 -11.55
N TYR A 37 -4.26 -8.99 -10.77
CA TYR A 37 -4.94 -10.27 -10.98
C TYR A 37 -5.68 -10.36 -12.32
N ASN A 38 -6.43 -9.32 -12.69
CA ASN A 38 -7.17 -9.27 -13.97
C ASN A 38 -6.25 -9.15 -15.20
N TYR A 39 -4.97 -8.90 -14.99
CA TYR A 39 -3.95 -8.85 -16.03
C TYR A 39 -3.04 -10.09 -15.99
N ASP A 40 -2.91 -10.72 -14.81
CA ASP A 40 -2.09 -11.90 -14.54
C ASP A 40 -2.84 -13.23 -14.68
N ASN A 41 -4.02 -13.23 -15.32
CA ASN A 41 -4.73 -14.46 -15.70
C ASN A 41 -3.93 -15.34 -16.70
N HIS A 42 -2.69 -14.96 -17.02
CA HIS A 42 -1.76 -15.63 -17.93
C HIS A 42 -0.37 -15.78 -17.32
N ASN A 43 -0.21 -16.63 -16.29
CA ASN A 43 1.06 -17.32 -15.99
C ASN A 43 2.34 -16.47 -15.81
N TYR A 44 2.31 -15.26 -15.26
CA TYR A 44 3.54 -14.58 -14.87
C TYR A 44 3.79 -14.81 -13.39
N GLN A 45 4.91 -15.45 -13.04
CA GLN A 45 5.40 -15.51 -11.66
C GLN A 45 5.85 -14.11 -11.20
N LEU A 46 4.89 -13.24 -10.94
CA LEU A 46 5.10 -11.93 -10.34
C LEU A 46 5.02 -12.01 -8.80
N GLU A 47 5.45 -13.14 -8.23
CA GLU A 47 5.46 -13.41 -6.79
C GLU A 47 6.16 -12.30 -6.00
N ASN A 48 7.12 -11.62 -6.62
CA ASN A 48 7.92 -10.59 -5.98
C ASN A 48 7.21 -9.21 -5.87
N ILE A 49 6.17 -8.95 -6.67
CA ILE A 49 5.41 -7.68 -6.64
C ILE A 49 4.16 -7.80 -5.75
N GLN A 50 3.56 -8.99 -5.66
CA GLN A 50 2.37 -9.22 -4.84
C GLN A 50 2.62 -9.09 -3.33
N GLY A 51 3.83 -9.45 -2.87
CA GLY A 51 4.24 -9.40 -1.46
C GLY A 51 3.98 -8.05 -0.77
N PRO A 52 4.57 -6.92 -1.21
CA PRO A 52 4.41 -5.63 -0.55
C PRO A 52 2.95 -5.13 -0.54
N LEU A 53 2.17 -5.41 -1.60
CA LEU A 53 0.75 -5.05 -1.68
C LEU A 53 -0.11 -5.87 -0.70
N ALA A 54 0.14 -7.18 -0.60
CA ALA A 54 -0.56 -8.04 0.34
C ALA A 54 -0.27 -7.66 1.79
N ILE A 55 1.00 -7.39 2.13
CA ILE A 55 1.37 -6.91 3.47
C ILE A 55 0.65 -5.59 3.76
N LEU A 56 0.69 -4.62 2.85
CA LEU A 56 0.04 -3.33 3.05
C LEU A 56 -1.48 -3.43 3.27
N LEU A 57 -2.16 -4.33 2.54
CA LEU A 57 -3.57 -4.65 2.75
C LEU A 57 -3.82 -5.22 4.15
N THR A 58 -3.03 -6.21 4.59
CA THR A 58 -3.19 -6.81 5.92
C THR A 58 -2.96 -5.80 7.04
N MET A 59 -1.97 -4.91 6.88
CA MET A 59 -1.67 -3.86 7.86
C MET A 59 -2.77 -2.79 7.91
N GLY A 60 -3.36 -2.42 6.77
CA GLY A 60 -4.50 -1.51 6.71
C GLY A 60 -5.73 -2.07 7.46
N LEU A 61 -6.04 -3.35 7.26
CA LEU A 61 -7.14 -4.03 7.95
C LEU A 61 -6.90 -4.11 9.47
N LEU A 62 -5.69 -4.51 9.88
CA LEU A 62 -5.31 -4.55 11.28
C LEU A 62 -5.44 -3.16 11.93
N THR A 63 -4.95 -2.13 11.26
CA THR A 63 -5.00 -0.75 11.75
C THR A 63 -6.44 -0.28 11.98
N CYS A 64 -7.36 -0.55 11.04
CA CYS A 64 -8.76 -0.15 11.22
C CYS A 64 -9.46 -1.00 12.29
N ALA A 65 -9.18 -2.31 12.38
CA ALA A 65 -9.72 -3.17 13.44
C ALA A 65 -9.29 -2.67 14.84
N PHE A 66 -8.01 -2.34 15.01
CA PHE A 66 -7.52 -1.75 16.26
C PHE A 66 -8.14 -0.37 16.50
N ALA A 67 -8.21 0.50 15.50
CA ALA A 67 -8.80 1.83 15.65
C ALA A 67 -10.27 1.76 16.14
N ILE A 68 -11.09 0.87 15.56
CA ILE A 68 -12.47 0.64 15.99
C ILE A 68 -12.52 0.09 17.41
N TYR A 69 -11.71 -0.92 17.70
CA TYR A 69 -11.63 -1.52 19.04
C TYR A 69 -11.32 -0.44 20.09
N PHE A 70 -10.27 0.36 19.88
CA PHE A 70 -9.89 1.39 20.82
C PHE A 70 -10.90 2.53 20.92
N TRP A 71 -11.56 2.91 19.83
CA TRP A 71 -12.65 3.88 19.88
C TRP A 71 -13.74 3.41 20.84
N ILE A 72 -14.28 2.20 20.64
CA ILE A 72 -15.42 1.68 21.41
C ILE A 72 -15.05 1.56 22.90
N TYR A 73 -13.85 1.06 23.20
CA TYR A 73 -13.42 0.80 24.57
C TYR A 73 -12.96 2.03 25.35
N MET A 74 -12.57 3.13 24.69
CA MET A 74 -12.10 4.34 25.38
C MET A 74 -13.20 4.99 26.24
N ASP A 75 -14.47 4.80 25.88
CA ASP A 75 -15.61 5.36 26.64
C ASP A 75 -15.96 4.57 27.92
N TYR A 76 -15.61 3.28 28.00
CA TYR A 76 -16.09 2.40 29.08
C TYR A 76 -15.20 2.43 30.34
N LYS A 77 -13.87 2.46 30.21
CA LYS A 77 -12.98 2.50 31.38
C LYS A 77 -11.57 2.95 31.03
N TYR A 78 -11.08 3.97 31.74
CA TYR A 78 -9.75 4.53 31.51
C TYR A 78 -8.65 3.61 32.08
N ASN A 79 -8.16 2.66 31.28
CA ASN A 79 -7.06 1.78 31.67
C ASN A 79 -5.76 2.24 30.98
N GLY A 80 -4.80 2.76 31.76
CA GLY A 80 -3.50 3.20 31.21
C GLY A 80 -2.75 2.12 30.43
N LEU A 81 -2.96 0.84 30.77
CA LEU A 81 -2.38 -0.31 30.07
C LEU A 81 -2.91 -0.46 28.64
N GLN A 82 -4.18 -0.13 28.38
CA GLN A 82 -4.76 -0.17 27.03
C GLN A 82 -4.08 0.84 26.09
N PHE A 83 -3.81 2.06 26.57
CA PHE A 83 -3.08 3.08 25.80
C PHE A 83 -1.65 2.66 25.49
N ILE A 84 -0.96 2.00 26.44
CA ILE A 84 0.40 1.49 26.23
C ILE A 84 0.39 0.39 25.16
N MET A 85 -0.51 -0.58 25.29
CA MET A 85 -0.64 -1.67 24.30
C MET A 85 -0.97 -1.14 22.91
N PHE A 86 -1.89 -0.17 22.80
CA PHE A 86 -2.20 0.47 21.52
C PHE A 86 -0.99 1.18 20.92
N THR A 87 -0.26 1.95 21.72
CA THR A 87 0.92 2.67 21.26
C THR A 87 1.98 1.70 20.75
N LEU A 88 2.18 0.57 21.44
CA LEU A 88 3.11 -0.48 21.00
C LEU A 88 2.68 -1.10 19.67
N VAL A 89 1.39 -1.40 19.52
CA VAL A 89 0.83 -1.92 18.26
C VAL A 89 1.04 -0.92 17.12
N LEU A 90 0.73 0.36 17.33
CA LEU A 90 0.97 1.39 16.31
C LEU A 90 2.44 1.51 15.94
N VAL A 91 3.36 1.50 16.91
CA VAL A 91 4.80 1.54 16.62
C VAL A 91 5.23 0.34 15.79
N PHE A 92 4.71 -0.86 16.09
CA PHE A 92 4.99 -2.06 15.31
C PHE A 92 4.43 -1.97 13.88
N VAL A 93 3.21 -1.45 13.73
CA VAL A 93 2.60 -1.18 12.42
C VAL A 93 3.44 -0.20 11.62
N THR A 94 3.86 0.92 12.22
CA THR A 94 4.73 1.91 11.57
C THR A 94 6.06 1.32 11.14
N PHE A 95 6.64 0.42 11.94
CA PHE A 95 7.89 -0.25 11.59
C PHE A 95 7.75 -1.17 10.36
N ILE A 96 6.64 -1.90 10.28
CA ILE A 96 6.35 -2.75 9.11
C ILE A 96 6.06 -1.89 7.88
N GLU A 97 5.24 -0.84 8.00
CA GLU A 97 4.92 0.05 6.87
C GLU A 97 6.16 0.76 6.32
N THR A 98 7.06 1.21 7.19
CA THR A 98 8.34 1.80 6.76
C THR A 98 9.21 0.77 6.05
N SER A 99 9.25 -0.47 6.53
CA SER A 99 9.97 -1.57 5.87
C SER A 99 9.40 -1.87 4.47
N VAL A 100 8.07 -1.88 4.34
CA VAL A 100 7.37 -2.03 3.05
C VAL A 100 7.64 -0.83 2.14
N GLY A 101 7.64 0.40 2.67
CA GLY A 101 7.98 1.60 1.91
C GLY A 101 9.40 1.55 1.34
N ILE A 102 10.38 1.09 2.14
CA ILE A 102 11.76 0.85 1.68
C ILE A 102 11.80 -0.25 0.62
N TRP A 103 11.07 -1.35 0.82
CA TRP A 103 10.97 -2.43 -0.17
C TRP A 103 10.46 -1.93 -1.52
N ILE A 104 9.39 -1.11 -1.50
CA ILE A 104 8.81 -0.48 -2.68
C ILE A 104 9.83 0.44 -3.37
N LEU A 105 10.60 1.23 -2.62
CA LEU A 105 11.66 2.08 -3.18
C LEU A 105 12.76 1.27 -3.87
N VAL A 106 13.27 0.24 -3.20
CA VAL A 106 14.30 -0.66 -3.76
C VAL A 106 13.77 -1.35 -5.01
N MET A 107 12.50 -1.80 -4.98
CA MET A 107 11.86 -2.40 -6.13
C MET A 107 11.73 -1.41 -7.29
N ARG A 108 11.42 -0.13 -7.01
CA ARG A 108 11.37 0.92 -8.02
C ARG A 108 12.69 1.09 -8.76
N GLU A 109 13.81 1.09 -8.04
CA GLU A 109 15.15 1.21 -8.64
C GLU A 109 15.53 -0.04 -9.44
N ARG A 110 15.02 -1.21 -9.05
CA ARG A 110 15.29 -2.49 -9.71
C ARG A 110 14.27 -2.87 -10.79
N MET A 111 13.21 -2.07 -11.00
CA MET A 111 12.13 -2.36 -11.97
C MET A 111 12.67 -2.62 -13.36
N ASP A 112 13.65 -1.85 -13.83
CA ASP A 112 14.20 -2.00 -15.19
C ASP A 112 14.90 -3.35 -15.39
N ALA A 113 15.56 -3.87 -14.35
CA ALA A 113 16.29 -5.14 -14.37
C ALA A 113 15.40 -6.36 -14.09
N ILE A 114 14.44 -6.23 -13.18
CA ILE A 114 13.51 -7.32 -12.83
C ILE A 114 12.52 -7.54 -13.96
N LEU A 115 12.02 -6.44 -14.55
CA LEU A 115 11.08 -6.55 -15.66
C LEU A 115 11.77 -7.08 -16.91
N SER A 116 13.05 -6.80 -17.18
CA SER A 116 13.73 -7.46 -18.31
C SER A 116 13.82 -8.97 -18.12
N THR A 117 14.17 -9.44 -16.91
CA THR A 117 14.35 -10.87 -16.65
C THR A 117 13.03 -11.66 -16.66
N SER A 118 11.96 -11.14 -16.06
CA SER A 118 10.66 -11.82 -16.01
C SER A 118 10.03 -11.95 -17.40
N LEU A 119 10.36 -11.01 -18.27
CA LEU A 119 9.80 -10.85 -19.60
C LEU A 119 10.55 -11.71 -20.61
N GLU A 120 11.88 -11.78 -20.50
CA GLU A 120 12.69 -12.77 -21.20
C GLU A 120 12.27 -14.20 -20.83
N GLU A 121 12.10 -14.48 -19.54
CA GLU A 121 11.65 -15.79 -19.07
C GLU A 121 10.27 -16.15 -19.63
N SER A 122 9.33 -15.20 -19.62
CA SER A 122 8.00 -15.41 -20.21
C SER A 122 8.01 -15.65 -21.72
N LEU A 123 8.90 -14.97 -22.45
CA LEU A 123 9.05 -15.13 -23.89
C LEU A 123 9.65 -16.50 -24.22
N THR A 124 10.58 -16.98 -23.39
CA THR A 124 11.11 -18.35 -23.53
C THR A 124 10.04 -19.40 -23.24
N ILE A 125 9.21 -19.22 -22.21
CA ILE A 125 8.12 -20.15 -21.87
C ILE A 125 7.04 -20.16 -22.96
N ALA A 126 6.65 -19.00 -23.47
CA ALA A 126 5.68 -18.88 -24.58
C ALA A 126 6.19 -19.58 -25.86
N LYS A 127 7.49 -19.47 -26.14
CA LYS A 127 8.16 -20.13 -27.27
C LYS A 127 8.22 -21.65 -27.10
N ILE A 128 8.36 -22.15 -25.88
CA ILE A 128 8.38 -23.57 -25.55
C ILE A 128 6.97 -24.18 -25.64
N HIS A 129 5.93 -23.44 -25.25
CA HIS A 129 4.58 -23.99 -25.11
C HIS A 129 3.65 -23.78 -26.32
N ASN A 130 4.13 -23.16 -27.41
CA ASN A 130 3.38 -22.91 -28.65
C ASN A 130 2.01 -22.23 -28.41
N ASN A 131 1.89 -21.51 -27.29
CA ASN A 131 0.65 -20.91 -26.80
C ASN A 131 0.59 -19.42 -27.19
N LEU A 132 0.89 -19.13 -28.46
CA LEU A 132 0.98 -17.77 -29.00
C LEU A 132 -0.36 -17.00 -28.93
N THR A 133 -1.49 -17.70 -28.91
CA THR A 133 -2.83 -17.09 -28.89
C THR A 133 -3.09 -16.28 -27.63
N ASN A 134 -2.57 -16.71 -26.47
CA ASN A 134 -2.75 -16.02 -25.20
C ASN A 134 -1.87 -14.76 -25.08
N PHE A 135 -0.69 -14.79 -25.71
CA PHE A 135 0.24 -13.66 -25.76
C PHE A 135 -0.32 -12.49 -26.59
N ASN A 136 -1.01 -12.79 -27.68
CA ASN A 136 -1.63 -11.80 -28.56
C ASN A 136 -2.75 -11.03 -27.86
N VAL A 137 -3.56 -11.70 -27.03
CA VAL A 137 -4.66 -11.07 -26.28
C VAL A 137 -4.14 -10.07 -25.22
N THR A 138 -2.97 -10.33 -24.64
CA THR A 138 -2.37 -9.43 -23.65
C THR A 138 -1.77 -8.19 -24.31
N GLN A 139 -1.11 -8.34 -25.47
CA GLN A 139 -0.57 -7.22 -26.25
C GLN A 139 -1.67 -6.28 -26.78
N LEU A 140 -2.76 -6.84 -27.30
CA LEU A 140 -3.94 -6.07 -27.74
C LEU A 140 -4.65 -5.33 -26.60
N LYS A 141 -4.56 -5.79 -25.35
CA LYS A 141 -5.16 -5.10 -24.18
C LYS A 141 -4.34 -3.89 -23.71
N PHE A 142 -3.07 -3.80 -24.13
CA PHE A 142 -2.16 -2.72 -23.77
C PHE A 142 -1.88 -1.75 -24.93
N ASP A 143 -2.64 -1.83 -26.03
CA ASP A 143 -2.52 -0.93 -27.19
C ASP A 143 -1.06 -0.83 -27.69
N CYS A 144 -0.37 -1.97 -27.70
CA CYS A 144 1.05 -2.05 -28.03
C CYS A 144 1.37 -3.37 -28.76
N CYS A 145 2.31 -3.29 -29.70
CA CYS A 145 2.86 -4.46 -30.38
C CYS A 145 4.35 -4.20 -30.67
N GLY A 146 5.20 -4.95 -29.98
CA GLY A 146 6.65 -4.84 -30.11
C GLY A 146 7.38 -5.21 -28.82
N TYR A 147 8.46 -5.98 -28.99
CA TYR A 147 9.52 -6.16 -28.00
C TYR A 147 10.83 -5.75 -28.64
N ASP A 148 11.63 -4.98 -27.90
CA ASP A 148 12.99 -4.52 -28.20
C ASP A 148 13.69 -5.33 -29.31
N GLU A 149 14.04 -4.65 -30.41
CA GLU A 149 14.73 -5.20 -31.58
C GLU A 149 16.04 -5.93 -31.21
N SER A 150 16.62 -5.64 -30.04
CA SER A 150 17.86 -6.22 -29.55
C SER A 150 17.78 -7.68 -29.09
N ILE A 151 16.58 -8.21 -28.82
CA ILE A 151 16.39 -9.61 -28.38
C ILE A 151 16.10 -10.52 -29.59
N LEU A 152 15.72 -9.93 -30.73
CA LEU A 152 15.34 -10.67 -31.93
C LEU A 152 16.45 -10.57 -33.00
N ASN A 153 17.49 -11.40 -32.85
CA ASN A 153 18.34 -11.79 -34.00
C ASN A 153 17.58 -12.73 -34.98
N LEU A 154 16.25 -12.64 -35.03
CA LEU A 154 15.40 -13.31 -36.00
C LEU A 154 14.78 -12.23 -36.85
N GLU A 155 14.86 -12.40 -38.16
CA GLU A 155 14.16 -11.63 -39.20
C GLU A 155 12.87 -11.03 -38.65
N SER A 156 12.80 -9.69 -38.68
CA SER A 156 11.63 -8.82 -38.57
C SER A 156 10.37 -9.53 -38.02
N PRO A 157 9.91 -9.25 -36.79
CA PRO A 157 8.71 -9.89 -36.26
C PRO A 157 7.57 -9.69 -37.26
N SER A 158 7.09 -10.80 -37.83
CA SER A 158 6.06 -10.74 -38.87
C SER A 158 4.80 -10.18 -38.24
N SER A 159 4.22 -9.18 -38.90
CA SER A 159 3.05 -8.44 -38.43
C SER A 159 1.85 -9.32 -38.07
N SER A 160 1.84 -10.56 -38.57
CA SER A 160 0.88 -11.62 -38.26
C SER A 160 0.87 -12.09 -36.79
N GLN A 161 1.85 -11.74 -35.95
CA GLN A 161 1.84 -12.15 -34.54
C GLN A 161 0.92 -11.28 -33.68
N CYS A 162 0.92 -9.95 -33.79
CA CYS A 162 0.02 -9.12 -32.98
C CYS A 162 -1.34 -8.85 -33.63
N CYS A 163 -1.39 -8.80 -34.96
CA CYS A 163 -2.61 -8.52 -35.71
C CYS A 163 -2.83 -9.58 -36.78
N ASP A 164 -3.91 -10.33 -36.63
CA ASP A 164 -4.33 -11.29 -37.64
C ASP A 164 -5.06 -10.53 -38.76
N PHE A 165 -4.29 -10.01 -39.72
CA PHE A 165 -4.77 -9.24 -40.88
C PHE A 165 -5.74 -10.03 -41.79
N ILE A 166 -5.89 -11.33 -41.57
CA ILE A 166 -6.70 -12.22 -42.41
C ILE A 166 -8.21 -12.09 -42.09
N LYS A 167 -8.59 -11.47 -40.96
CA LYS A 167 -10.00 -11.44 -40.48
C LYS A 167 -10.59 -10.07 -40.14
N GLN A 168 -9.89 -8.97 -40.37
CA GLN A 168 -10.32 -7.65 -39.87
C GLN A 168 -10.76 -6.68 -40.97
N ASP A 169 -11.84 -5.94 -40.69
CA ASP A 169 -12.34 -4.79 -41.47
C ASP A 169 -11.25 -3.70 -41.60
N GLU A 170 -11.33 -2.87 -42.66
CA GLU A 170 -10.37 -1.80 -42.95
C GLU A 170 -10.20 -0.81 -41.78
N GLU A 171 -11.23 -0.60 -40.97
CA GLU A 171 -11.19 0.27 -39.78
C GLU A 171 -10.27 -0.30 -38.68
N THR A 172 -10.33 -1.61 -38.44
CA THR A 172 -9.50 -2.28 -37.44
C THR A 172 -8.05 -2.41 -37.89
N ARG A 173 -7.81 -2.42 -39.21
CA ARG A 173 -6.48 -2.41 -39.81
C ARG A 173 -5.74 -1.10 -39.55
N ASN A 174 -6.42 0.04 -39.69
CA ASN A 174 -5.86 1.36 -39.36
C ASN A 174 -5.55 1.52 -37.86
N ILE A 175 -6.38 0.91 -37.01
CA ILE A 175 -6.14 0.86 -35.55
C ILE A 175 -4.90 0.04 -35.23
N CYS A 176 -4.70 -1.11 -35.90
CA CYS A 176 -3.51 -1.92 -35.71
C CYS A 176 -2.22 -1.21 -36.17
N ASP A 177 -2.24 -0.48 -37.29
CA ASP A 177 -1.07 0.27 -37.78
C ASP A 177 -0.64 1.39 -36.81
N ASP A 178 -1.56 1.97 -36.03
CA ASP A 178 -1.25 2.97 -34.98
C ASP A 178 -0.63 2.36 -33.70
N PHE A 179 -0.78 1.04 -33.52
CA PHE A 179 -0.20 0.27 -32.42
C PHE A 179 1.11 -0.44 -32.80
N TYR A 180 1.31 -0.68 -34.10
CA TYR A 180 2.50 -1.33 -34.64
C TYR A 180 3.71 -0.40 -34.48
N GLY A 181 4.60 -0.74 -33.54
CA GLY A 181 5.79 0.07 -33.22
C GLY A 181 5.75 0.76 -31.86
N ARG A 182 4.68 0.60 -31.06
CA ARG A 182 4.70 0.95 -29.64
C ARG A 182 5.28 -0.21 -28.83
N ASP A 183 6.44 0.01 -28.22
CA ASP A 183 7.04 -0.95 -27.29
C ASP A 183 6.17 -1.18 -26.06
N CYS A 184 5.65 -2.41 -25.94
CA CYS A 184 4.87 -2.82 -24.76
C CYS A 184 5.67 -2.70 -23.46
N ARG A 185 7.00 -2.86 -23.55
CA ARG A 185 7.93 -2.76 -22.42
C ARG A 185 7.87 -1.38 -21.76
N HIS A 186 7.93 -0.30 -22.54
CA HIS A 186 7.92 1.06 -21.99
C HIS A 186 6.58 1.42 -21.33
N LEU A 187 5.46 0.96 -21.90
CA LEU A 187 4.13 1.19 -21.33
C LEU A 187 3.93 0.43 -20.00
N LEU A 188 4.36 -0.83 -19.93
CA LEU A 188 4.31 -1.62 -18.69
C LEU A 188 5.20 -1.01 -17.60
N ILE A 189 6.45 -0.66 -17.93
CA ILE A 189 7.39 -0.01 -16.99
C ILE A 189 6.79 1.28 -16.46
N ASN A 190 6.32 2.16 -17.35
CA ASN A 190 5.82 3.48 -16.96
C ASN A 190 4.56 3.37 -16.07
N ARG A 191 3.66 2.43 -16.38
CA ARG A 191 2.45 2.17 -15.59
C ARG A 191 2.80 1.60 -14.21
N ASN A 192 3.66 0.59 -14.15
CA ASN A 192 4.08 -0.03 -12.89
C ASN A 192 4.87 0.95 -12.01
N CYS A 193 5.74 1.77 -12.59
CA CYS A 193 6.43 2.85 -11.87
C CYS A 193 5.47 3.89 -11.31
N SER A 194 4.42 4.25 -12.06
CA SER A 194 3.38 5.18 -11.59
C SER A 194 2.61 4.61 -10.39
N ILE A 195 2.23 3.32 -10.45
CA ILE A 195 1.57 2.60 -9.35
C ILE A 195 2.49 2.56 -8.13
N LEU A 196 3.74 2.13 -8.29
CA LEU A 196 4.71 2.06 -7.21
C LEU A 196 4.93 3.41 -6.52
N HIS A 197 5.03 4.49 -7.31
CA HIS A 197 5.19 5.83 -6.78
C HIS A 197 3.97 6.29 -5.97
N ARG A 198 2.76 6.04 -6.46
CA ARG A 198 1.51 6.35 -5.73
C ARG A 198 1.41 5.55 -4.43
N THR A 199 1.74 4.27 -4.46
CA THR A 199 1.76 3.41 -3.27
C THR A 199 2.81 3.88 -2.27
N PHE A 200 4.01 4.27 -2.73
CA PHE A 200 5.03 4.85 -1.87
C PHE A 200 4.54 6.13 -1.16
N LEU A 201 3.96 7.08 -1.90
CA LEU A 201 3.41 8.30 -1.30
C LEU A 201 2.31 8.02 -0.28
N LEU A 202 1.44 7.03 -0.55
CA LEU A 202 0.45 6.55 0.40
C LEU A 202 1.09 6.02 1.68
N THR A 203 2.09 5.13 1.57
CA THR A 203 2.81 4.61 2.75
C THR A 203 3.50 5.71 3.54
N LEU A 204 4.12 6.67 2.87
CA LEU A 204 4.77 7.81 3.52
C LEU A 204 3.75 8.68 4.29
N SER A 205 2.62 8.98 3.65
CA SER A 205 1.55 9.76 4.29
C SER A 205 0.95 9.05 5.49
N SER A 206 0.77 7.73 5.41
CA SER A 206 0.31 6.87 6.51
C SER A 206 1.27 6.92 7.69
N VAL A 207 2.58 6.72 7.44
CA VAL A 207 3.62 6.74 8.48
C VAL A 207 3.68 8.10 9.17
N ILE A 208 3.65 9.21 8.42
CA ILE A 208 3.63 10.56 8.99
C ILE A 208 2.40 10.75 9.89
N PHE A 209 1.23 10.30 9.43
CA PHE A 209 0.00 10.37 10.19
C PHE A 209 0.05 9.52 11.47
N GLN A 210 0.57 8.30 11.40
CA GLN A 210 0.76 7.42 12.57
C GLN A 210 1.69 8.05 13.60
N VAL A 211 2.82 8.64 13.18
CA VAL A 211 3.76 9.35 14.07
C VAL A 211 3.07 10.53 14.77
N PHE A 212 2.22 11.28 14.05
CA PHE A 212 1.42 12.36 14.63
C PHE A 212 0.45 11.84 15.71
N VAL A 213 -0.23 10.71 15.45
CA VAL A 213 -1.15 10.10 16.43
C VAL A 213 -0.40 9.57 17.66
N ILE A 214 0.73 8.86 17.47
CA ILE A 214 1.58 8.39 18.56
C ILE A 214 2.03 9.57 19.44
N THR A 215 2.47 10.66 18.83
CA THR A 215 2.88 11.87 19.55
C THR A 215 1.72 12.45 20.35
N SER A 216 0.53 12.53 19.76
CA SER A 216 -0.69 13.02 20.41
C SER A 216 -1.07 12.17 21.63
N ILE A 217 -0.95 10.84 21.53
CA ILE A 217 -1.22 9.91 22.63
C ILE A 217 -0.19 10.07 23.76
N ILE A 218 1.09 10.23 23.43
CA ILE A 218 2.15 10.45 24.44
C ILE A 218 1.89 11.78 25.18
N LEU A 219 1.53 12.84 24.47
CA LEU A 219 1.19 14.13 25.07
C LEU A 219 -0.01 14.00 26.01
N TYR A 220 -1.03 13.24 25.62
CA TYR A 220 -2.18 12.95 26.46
C TYR A 220 -1.82 12.19 27.73
N ALA A 221 -1.04 11.11 27.59
CA ALA A 221 -0.57 10.31 28.73
C ALA A 221 0.26 11.15 29.72
N LYS A 222 1.12 12.04 29.21
CA LYS A 222 1.88 13.00 30.04
C LYS A 222 0.97 13.98 30.77
N PHE A 223 -0.02 14.53 30.08
CA PHE A 223 -0.99 15.46 30.68
C PHE A 223 -1.76 14.80 31.82
N LEU A 224 -2.23 13.57 31.61
CA LEU A 224 -2.96 12.80 32.61
C LEU A 224 -2.11 12.44 33.83
N ARG A 225 -0.87 11.97 33.63
CA ARG A 225 0.05 11.71 34.75
C ARG A 225 0.27 12.98 35.58
N LYS A 226 0.44 14.13 34.94
CA LYS A 226 0.58 15.42 35.62
C LYS A 226 -0.67 15.78 36.43
N GLN A 227 -1.87 15.45 35.94
CA GLN A 227 -3.11 15.70 36.65
C GLN A 227 -3.27 14.78 37.88
N GLN A 228 -2.93 13.49 37.76
CA GLN A 228 -2.97 12.54 38.87
C GLN A 228 -1.99 12.94 39.99
N LEU A 229 -0.77 13.35 39.64
CA LEU A 229 0.21 13.85 40.61
C LEU A 229 -0.28 15.09 41.36
N ARG A 230 -0.97 16.02 40.66
CA ARG A 230 -1.58 17.19 41.30
C ARG A 230 -2.66 16.80 42.31
N GLN A 231 -3.49 15.81 41.98
CA GLN A 231 -4.53 15.32 42.88
C GLN A 231 -3.96 14.62 44.12
N GLN A 232 -2.89 13.82 43.96
CA GLN A 232 -2.20 13.21 45.10
C GLN A 232 -1.56 14.27 46.01
N ASN A 233 -0.88 15.27 45.45
CA ASN A 233 -0.25 16.33 46.24
C ASN A 233 -1.27 17.19 46.99
N SER A 234 -2.45 17.47 46.41
CA SER A 234 -3.53 18.17 47.14
C SER A 234 -4.13 17.33 48.27
N PHE A 235 -4.15 15.99 48.16
CA PHE A 235 -4.71 15.11 49.18
C PHE A 235 -3.77 14.96 50.39
N VAL A 236 -2.45 15.04 50.19
CA VAL A 236 -1.45 14.99 51.28
C VAL A 236 -1.51 16.23 52.17
N ILE A 237 -1.89 17.39 51.64
CA ILE A 237 -1.98 18.65 52.40
C ILE A 237 -3.21 18.69 53.33
N CYS A 238 -4.25 17.91 53.06
CA CYS A 238 -5.48 17.88 53.87
C CYS A 238 -5.49 16.79 54.95
N LYS A 239 -4.36 16.17 55.30
CA LYS A 239 -4.32 15.24 56.42
C LYS A 239 -4.35 16.05 57.73
N PRO A 240 -5.43 16.02 58.51
CA PRO A 240 -5.48 16.76 59.78
C PRO A 240 -4.38 16.24 60.69
N SER A 241 -3.57 17.17 61.20
CA SER A 241 -2.64 16.91 62.30
C SER A 241 -3.44 16.32 63.46
N ALA A 242 -3.14 15.07 63.83
CA ALA A 242 -3.74 14.44 65.00
C ALA A 242 -3.46 15.33 66.23
N PRO A 243 -4.45 15.54 67.11
CA PRO A 243 -4.22 16.27 68.36
C PRO A 243 -3.16 15.51 69.16
N HIS A 244 -2.10 16.24 69.53
CA HIS A 244 -1.16 15.80 70.56
C HIS A 244 -1.89 15.88 71.90
N ASP A 245 -2.12 14.72 72.50
CA ASP A 245 -2.47 14.57 73.92
C ASP A 245 -1.33 15.06 74.82
#